data_AF-A0A554NGQ6-F1
#
_entry.id   AF-A0A554NGQ6-F1
#
_cell.length_a   1.000
_cell.length_b   1.000
_cell.length_c   1.000
_cell.angle_alpha   90.00
_cell.angle_beta   90.00
_cell.angle_gamma   90.00
#
_symmetry.space_group_name_H-M   'P 1'
#
loop_
_entity.id
_entity.type
_entity.pdbx_description
1 polymer ?
#
loop_
_entity_poly.entity_id
_entity_poly.type
_entity_poly.pdbx_seq_one_letter_code
_entity_poly.pdbx_strand_id
1 'polypeptide(L)'
;MTTKPSRIVPGTESEIHEEPHIQGSRVTVRDVHARVEQRGLAPERVAERYNLDIADIYEALAYYHNNPAEMREVEERHERAVAEAKDRSSLTPPDN
;
A
#
# COMPACT_ATOMS: atom_id res chain seq x y z
N MET A 1 7.46 -2.67 28.17
CA MET A 1 7.43 -2.11 26.81
C MET A 1 5.99 -2.18 26.35
N THR A 2 5.30 -1.04 26.25
CA THR A 2 3.94 -1.00 25.71
C THR A 2 4.06 -1.00 24.20
N THR A 3 3.94 -2.17 23.57
CA THR A 3 3.71 -2.23 22.12
C THR A 3 2.42 -1.46 21.89
N LYS A 4 2.50 -0.26 21.30
CA LYS A 4 1.30 0.43 20.84
C LYS A 4 0.53 -0.55 19.95
N PRO A 5 -0.80 -0.62 20.05
CA PRO A 5 -1.55 -1.50 19.18
C PRO A 5 -1.24 -1.07 17.76
N SER A 6 -0.69 -2.04 17.06
CA SER A 6 -0.64 -2.27 15.64
C SER A 6 -2.00 -1.97 14.97
N ARG A 7 -2.02 -1.11 13.95
CA ARG A 7 -3.26 -0.55 13.39
C ARG A 7 -3.38 -0.68 11.88
N ILE A 8 -3.17 -1.87 11.33
CA ILE A 8 -3.65 -2.11 9.96
C ILE A 8 -5.18 -2.16 9.96
N VAL A 9 -5.81 -1.31 9.15
CA VAL A 9 -7.22 -1.40 8.81
C VAL A 9 -7.35 -2.37 7.63
N PRO A 10 -8.10 -3.48 7.77
CA PRO A 10 -8.24 -4.48 6.71
C PRO A 10 -9.00 -3.91 5.50
N GLY A 11 -8.83 -4.52 4.31
CA GLY A 11 -9.43 -4.02 3.08
C GLY A 11 -10.96 -3.94 3.15
N THR A 12 -11.59 -4.87 3.85
CA THR A 12 -13.05 -4.92 4.07
C THR A 12 -13.61 -3.74 4.86
N GLU A 13 -12.78 -3.10 5.69
CA GLU A 13 -13.15 -1.94 6.51
C GLU A 13 -12.48 -0.65 6.00
N SER A 14 -11.76 -0.74 4.88
CA SER A 14 -10.96 0.33 4.33
C SER A 14 -11.74 1.20 3.34
N GLU A 15 -11.74 2.51 3.59
CA GLU A 15 -12.24 3.50 2.64
C GLU A 15 -11.18 3.86 1.56
N ILE A 16 -10.01 3.21 1.59
CA ILE A 16 -8.87 3.52 0.72
C ILE A 16 -8.72 2.42 -0.31
N HIS A 17 -9.38 2.59 -1.46
CA HIS A 17 -9.34 1.64 -2.58
C HIS A 17 -9.76 0.20 -2.22
N GLU A 18 -10.48 0.03 -1.11
CA GLU A 18 -10.79 -1.28 -0.52
C GLU A 18 -9.50 -2.11 -0.29
N GLU A 19 -8.37 -1.44 -0.06
CA GLU A 19 -7.06 -2.03 0.23
C GLU A 19 -6.72 -1.89 1.74
N PRO A 20 -6.06 -2.88 2.34
CA PRO A 20 -5.53 -2.75 3.69
C PRO A 20 -4.58 -1.56 3.80
N HIS A 21 -4.69 -0.77 4.86
CA HIS A 21 -3.87 0.43 5.05
C HIS A 21 -3.50 0.67 6.51
N ILE A 22 -2.45 1.48 6.71
CA ILE A 22 -2.02 1.88 8.05
C ILE A 22 -3.02 2.91 8.60
N GLN A 23 -3.65 2.65 9.74
CA GLN A 23 -4.67 3.53 10.33
C GLN A 23 -4.15 4.96 10.50
N GLY A 24 -4.98 5.93 10.10
CA GLY A 24 -4.60 7.34 10.13
C GLY A 24 -3.68 7.76 8.99
N SER A 25 -3.40 6.86 8.04
CA SER A 25 -2.59 7.12 6.84
C SER A 25 -3.31 6.63 5.60
N ARG A 26 -2.93 7.17 4.43
CA ARG A 26 -3.38 6.67 3.12
C ARG A 26 -2.41 5.67 2.49
N VAL A 27 -1.37 5.30 3.24
CA VAL A 27 -0.36 4.34 2.80
C VAL A 27 -0.93 2.93 2.94
N THR A 28 -1.13 2.27 1.80
CA THR A 28 -1.64 0.90 1.76
C THR A 28 -0.52 -0.11 2.02
N VAL A 29 -0.90 -1.29 2.53
CA VAL A 29 0.04 -2.40 2.75
C VAL A 29 0.75 -2.79 1.45
N ARG A 30 0.01 -2.78 0.33
CA ARG A 30 0.54 -3.01 -1.02
C ARG A 30 1.64 -2.01 -1.40
N ASP A 31 1.41 -0.71 -1.16
CA ASP A 31 2.40 0.35 -1.46
C ASP A 31 3.67 0.23 -0.60
N VAL A 32 3.53 -0.17 0.67
CA VAL A 32 4.68 -0.46 1.54
C VAL A 32 5.52 -1.61 0.98
N HIS A 33 4.88 -2.74 0.67
CA HIS A 33 5.56 -3.90 0.08
C HIS A 33 6.25 -3.55 -1.25
N ALA A 34 5.56 -2.85 -2.14
CA ALA A 34 6.13 -2.42 -3.42
C ALA A 34 7.36 -1.50 -3.25
N ARG A 35 7.37 -0.64 -2.23
CA ARG A 35 8.51 0.25 -1.97
C ARG A 35 9.68 -0.49 -1.34
N VAL A 36 9.42 -1.28 -0.30
CA VAL A 36 10.49 -1.89 0.50
C VAL A 36 11.06 -3.11 -0.21
N GLU A 37 10.21 -4.07 -0.59
CA GLU A 37 10.67 -5.36 -1.10
C GLU A 37 10.90 -5.34 -2.61
N GLN A 38 10.01 -4.70 -3.39
CA GLN A 38 10.16 -4.68 -4.85
C GLN A 38 11.15 -3.61 -5.33
N ARG A 39 11.17 -2.42 -4.70
CA ARG A 39 12.05 -1.31 -5.07
C ARG A 39 13.30 -1.16 -4.18
N GLY A 40 13.43 -2.00 -3.14
CA GLY A 40 14.60 -2.01 -2.27
C GLY A 40 14.76 -0.76 -1.39
N LEU A 41 13.69 -0.01 -1.11
CA LEU A 41 13.76 1.12 -0.19
C LEU A 41 13.87 0.64 1.25
N ALA A 42 14.75 1.26 2.03
CA ALA A 42 14.85 0.98 3.45
C ALA A 42 13.53 1.34 4.18
N PRO A 43 13.02 0.50 5.11
CA PRO A 43 11.80 0.79 5.88
C PRO A 43 11.83 2.15 6.58
N GLU A 44 12.99 2.55 7.11
CA GLU A 44 13.23 3.85 7.75
C GLU A 44 12.91 5.01 6.79
N ARG A 45 13.27 4.87 5.51
CA ARG A 45 13.03 5.90 4.49
C ARG A 45 11.56 6.02 4.13
N VAL A 46 10.83 4.91 4.18
CA VAL A 46 9.37 4.91 3.95
C VAL A 46 8.67 5.55 5.15
N ALA A 47 9.04 5.16 6.37
CA ALA A 47 8.55 5.75 7.61
C ALA A 47 8.77 7.28 7.64
N GLU A 48 10.01 7.72 7.38
CA GLU A 48 10.37 9.14 7.33
C GLU A 48 9.53 9.91 6.29
N ARG A 49 9.42 9.38 5.07
CA ARG A 49 8.69 10.04 3.98
C ARG A 49 7.21 10.24 4.29
N TYR A 50 6.59 9.29 4.98
CA TYR A 50 5.16 9.30 5.28
C TYR A 50 4.84 9.76 6.71
N ASN A 51 5.85 10.15 7.49
CA ASN A 51 5.71 10.48 8.92
C ASN A 51 4.97 9.39 9.70
N LEU A 52 5.36 8.13 9.46
CA LEU A 52 4.81 6.94 10.11
C LEU A 52 5.81 6.36 11.11
N ASP A 53 5.32 5.62 12.09
CA ASP A 53 6.20 4.83 12.94
C ASP A 53 6.83 3.70 12.12
N ILE A 54 8.11 3.42 12.34
CA ILE A 54 8.78 2.32 11.65
C ILE A 54 8.16 0.97 12.02
N ALA A 55 7.58 0.84 13.23
CA ALA A 55 6.84 -0.35 13.62
C ALA A 55 5.63 -0.60 12.70
N ASP A 56 4.90 0.46 12.32
CA ASP A 56 3.75 0.35 11.41
C ASP A 56 4.17 -0.13 10.01
N ILE A 57 5.38 0.24 9.57
CA ILE A 57 5.94 -0.24 8.29
C ILE A 57 6.22 -1.74 8.34
N TYR A 58 6.91 -2.21 9.38
CA TYR A 58 7.19 -3.64 9.52
C TYR A 58 5.93 -4.47 9.74
N GLU A 59 4.95 -3.92 10.45
CA GLU A 59 3.65 -4.56 10.59
C GLU A 59 2.90 -4.66 9.27
N ALA A 60 2.92 -3.61 8.44
CA ALA A 60 2.33 -3.67 7.11
C ALA A 60 2.99 -4.79 6.27
N LEU A 61 4.31 -4.93 6.32
CA LEU A 61 5.02 -6.04 5.66
C LEU A 61 4.60 -7.40 6.23
N ALA A 62 4.49 -7.52 7.56
CA ALA A 62 4.01 -8.74 8.19
C ALA A 62 2.56 -9.07 7.77
N TYR A 63 1.70 -8.06 7.70
CA TYR A 63 0.31 -8.21 7.24
C TYR A 63 0.25 -8.70 5.80
N TYR A 64 1.09 -8.14 4.91
CA TYR A 64 1.17 -8.57 3.51
C TYR A 64 1.42 -10.09 3.40
N HIS A 65 2.45 -10.57 4.11
CA HIS A 65 2.88 -11.97 4.06
C HIS A 65 1.93 -12.91 4.81
N ASN A 66 1.24 -12.42 5.84
CA ASN A 66 0.25 -13.21 6.59
C ASN A 66 -1.09 -13.35 5.87
N ASN A 67 -1.42 -12.45 4.94
CA ASN A 67 -2.71 -12.42 4.23
C ASN A 67 -2.55 -12.53 2.70
N PRO A 68 -1.89 -13.59 2.18
CA PRO A 68 -1.58 -13.67 0.75
C PRO A 68 -2.81 -13.78 -0.14
N ALA A 69 -3.95 -14.25 0.37
CA ALA A 69 -5.20 -14.31 -0.40
C ALA A 69 -5.77 -12.91 -0.65
N GLU A 70 -5.94 -12.12 0.41
CA GLU A 70 -6.39 -10.73 0.32
C GLU A 70 -5.43 -9.89 -0.52
N MET A 71 -4.12 -10.05 -0.32
CA MET A 71 -3.15 -9.28 -1.10
C MET A 71 -3.19 -9.61 -2.60
N ARG A 72 -3.49 -10.85 -2.99
CA ARG A 72 -3.68 -11.18 -4.42
C ARG A 72 -4.88 -10.46 -5.01
N GLU A 73 -6.02 -10.44 -4.30
CA GLU A 73 -7.23 -9.72 -4.76
C GLU A 73 -6.97 -8.22 -4.89
N VAL A 74 -6.20 -7.65 -3.95
CA VAL A 74 -5.76 -6.25 -3.96
C VAL A 74 -4.89 -5.95 -5.18
N GLU A 75 -3.89 -6.79 -5.49
CA GLU A 75 -3.05 -6.60 -6.68
C GLU A 75 -3.86 -6.71 -7.98
N GLU A 76 -4.76 -7.70 -8.10
CA GLU A 76 -5.64 -7.86 -9.27
C GLU A 76 -6.58 -6.64 -9.45
N ARG A 77 -7.13 -6.10 -8.37
CA ARG A 77 -7.93 -4.87 -8.42
C ARG A 77 -7.06 -3.69 -8.85
N HIS A 78 -5.85 -3.56 -8.31
CA HIS A 78 -4.93 -2.49 -8.66
C HIS A 78 -4.56 -2.52 -10.15
N GLU A 79 -4.20 -3.70 -10.68
CA GLU A 79 -3.86 -3.89 -12.10
C GLU A 79 -5.02 -3.53 -13.03
N ARG A 80 -6.25 -3.97 -12.70
CA ARG A 80 -7.46 -3.60 -13.44
C ARG A 80 -7.68 -2.09 -13.44
N ALA A 81 -7.61 -1.45 -12.28
CA ALA A 81 -7.77 0.00 -12.17
C ALA A 81 -6.73 0.77 -12.99
N VAL A 82 -5.47 0.29 -13.00
CA VAL A 82 -4.39 0.88 -13.82
C VAL A 82 -4.66 0.67 -15.31
N ALA A 83 -5.11 -0.51 -15.73
CA ALA A 83 -5.44 -0.80 -17.13
C ALA A 83 -6.61 0.06 -17.63
N GLU A 84 -7.69 0.16 -16.85
CA GLU A 84 -8.85 1.00 -17.17
C GLU A 84 -8.50 2.49 -17.20
N ALA A 85 -7.61 2.94 -16.31
CA ALA A 85 -7.11 4.31 -16.33
C ALA A 85 -6.31 4.59 -17.60
N LYS A 86 -5.47 3.64 -18.05
CA LYS A 86 -4.70 3.76 -19.31
C LYS A 86 -5.62 3.81 -20.52
N ASP A 87 -6.65 2.97 -20.57
CA ASP A 87 -7.61 2.92 -21.69
C ASP A 87 -8.42 4.22 -21.82
N ARG A 88 -8.91 4.76 -20.69
CA ARG A 88 -9.64 6.04 -20.67
C ARG A 88 -8.74 7.25 -20.92
N SER A 89 -7.46 7.12 -20.61
CA SER A 89 -6.44 8.14 -20.83
C SER A 89 -5.97 8.11 -22.28
N SER A 90 -6.72 8.72 -23.19
CA SER A 90 -6.20 9.14 -24.51
C SER A 90 -5.23 10.33 -24.39
N LEU A 91 -4.32 10.30 -23.40
CA LEU A 91 -3.27 11.29 -23.20
C LEU A 91 -2.13 10.97 -24.15
N THR A 92 -2.32 11.26 -25.43
CA THR A 92 -1.19 11.65 -26.28
C THR A 92 -0.76 13.02 -25.75
N PRO A 93 0.46 13.20 -25.23
CA PRO A 93 0.98 14.54 -24.94
C PRO A 93 0.86 15.38 -26.21
N PRO A 94 0.34 16.62 -26.17
CA PRO A 94 0.31 17.46 -27.36
C PRO A 94 1.73 17.67 -27.87
N ASP A 95 1.96 17.41 -29.16
CA ASP A 95 3.22 17.74 -29.82
C ASP A 95 3.42 19.26 -29.71
N ASN A 96 4.46 19.69 -28.99
CA ASN A 96 4.91 21.08 -28.96
C ASN A 96 6.42 21.16 -29.12
#